data_AF-A0A9D7N9G2-F1
#
_entry.id   AF-A0A9D7N9G2-F1
#
_cell.length_a   1.000
_cell.length_b   1.000
_cell.length_c   1.000
_cell.angle_alpha   90.00
_cell.angle_beta   90.00
_cell.angle_gamma   90.00
#
_symmetry.space_group_name_H-M   'P 1'
#
loop_
_entity.id
_entity.type
_entity.pdbx_description
1 polymer ?
#
loop_
_entity_poly.entity_id
_entity_poly.type
_entity_poly.pdbx_seq_one_letter_code
_entity_poly.pdbx_strand_id
1 'polypeptide(L)'
;MSLSFHFHSTAVCITVCCFFSSGLLAQYTEGLQQLNDKKFTEAKTAFDNAMQEDRVLGLLGMSKYYSHASNPAFHLDSAYVIAVRAETLFKRLTEKEKSKLEKDLLDGSPIKNRRAIEKLCSEKALKENTLEGYIHYLDLVKKSNTPEAKTIEENRNKLAFEKASTIGSLEAFTNLFDQYGNSIKQKSVPIYRAASYKLFDLYTQANGWSANTRFKEKYPLAAWARDSTILAFENARKSRTNGLEVFIKKTTVTSFAQIALDTLSSRLLRRGNWNACIQYLKIWPEMPRKDSIWMRAYQNYRLSNPSPQQLQVFTRQNPGFPFPICSKKTKRLRWTFTFGPP
;
A
#
# COMPACT_ATOMS: atom_id res chain seq x y z
N MET A 1 -83.69 61.85 -33.61
CA MET A 1 -83.75 60.37 -33.70
C MET A 1 -82.33 59.86 -33.94
N SER A 2 -82.03 58.65 -33.47
CA SER A 2 -80.75 57.91 -33.41
C SER A 2 -79.78 58.35 -32.29
N LEU A 3 -79.83 57.76 -31.09
CA LEU A 3 -79.44 56.40 -30.64
C LEU A 3 -78.04 56.40 -30.01
N SER A 4 -78.04 56.44 -28.68
CA SER A 4 -76.92 56.21 -27.78
C SER A 4 -76.55 54.72 -27.75
N PHE A 5 -75.28 54.39 -27.88
CA PHE A 5 -74.74 53.06 -27.58
C PHE A 5 -73.76 53.16 -26.40
N HIS A 6 -74.14 52.57 -25.27
CA HIS A 6 -73.25 52.32 -24.14
C HIS A 6 -72.48 51.02 -24.39
N PHE A 7 -71.15 51.10 -24.52
CA PHE A 7 -70.28 49.94 -24.39
C PHE A 7 -69.94 49.73 -22.91
N HIS A 8 -70.44 48.66 -22.30
CA HIS A 8 -69.90 48.13 -21.05
C HIS A 8 -68.77 47.15 -21.41
N SER A 9 -67.53 47.56 -21.19
CA SER A 9 -66.37 46.69 -21.26
C SER A 9 -66.11 46.11 -19.86
N THR A 10 -66.55 44.87 -19.63
CA THR A 10 -66.20 44.12 -18.43
C THR A 10 -64.78 43.59 -18.58
N ALA A 11 -63.82 44.27 -17.94
CA ALA A 11 -62.47 43.77 -17.78
C ALA A 11 -62.48 42.58 -16.81
N VAL A 12 -62.29 41.37 -17.34
CA VAL A 12 -62.03 40.17 -16.55
C VAL A 12 -60.56 40.18 -16.14
N CYS A 13 -60.27 40.66 -14.93
CA CYS A 13 -58.97 40.46 -14.29
C CYS A 13 -58.81 38.98 -13.92
N ILE A 14 -58.12 38.21 -14.78
CA ILE A 14 -57.60 36.89 -14.41
C ILE A 14 -56.38 37.12 -13.52
N THR A 15 -56.62 37.19 -12.22
CA THR A 15 -55.57 37.14 -11.21
C THR A 15 -55.03 35.72 -11.16
N VAL A 16 -54.04 35.41 -12.01
CA VAL A 16 -53.24 34.19 -11.90
C VAL A 16 -52.43 34.31 -10.61
N CYS A 17 -52.98 33.74 -9.54
CA CYS A 17 -52.31 33.66 -8.26
C CYS A 17 -51.12 32.71 -8.37
N CYS A 18 -49.92 33.25 -8.47
CA CYS A 18 -48.66 32.55 -8.29
C CYS A 18 -48.49 32.10 -6.82
N PHE A 19 -49.17 31.05 -6.38
CA PHE A 19 -48.97 30.38 -5.09
C PHE A 19 -48.09 29.12 -5.19
N PHE A 20 -47.04 29.13 -6.02
CA PHE A 20 -46.18 27.94 -6.23
C PHE A 20 -45.00 27.83 -5.25
N SER A 21 -44.87 28.71 -4.25
CA SER A 21 -43.69 28.75 -3.38
C SER A 21 -43.81 27.98 -2.06
N SER A 22 -45.01 27.55 -1.64
CA SER A 22 -45.25 26.89 -0.35
C SER A 22 -45.35 25.36 -0.39
N GLY A 23 -45.51 24.75 -1.58
CA GLY A 23 -45.61 23.28 -1.73
C GLY A 23 -44.27 22.54 -1.62
N LEU A 24 -43.20 23.17 -2.13
CA LEU A 24 -41.85 22.62 -2.25
C LEU A 24 -41.26 22.07 -0.95
N LEU A 25 -41.39 22.83 0.14
CA LEU A 25 -40.87 22.42 1.44
C LEU A 25 -41.79 21.42 2.13
N ALA A 26 -43.09 21.46 1.85
CA ALA A 26 -44.09 20.68 2.54
C ALA A 26 -43.90 19.16 2.34
N GLN A 27 -43.61 18.73 1.11
CA GLN A 27 -43.35 17.31 0.82
C GLN A 27 -42.06 16.83 1.50
N TYR A 28 -41.01 17.66 1.53
CA TYR A 28 -39.76 17.32 2.21
C TYR A 28 -39.96 17.19 3.73
N THR A 29 -40.62 18.16 4.37
CA THR A 29 -40.84 18.15 5.83
C THR A 29 -41.81 17.05 6.24
N GLU A 30 -42.85 16.79 5.46
CA GLU A 30 -43.74 15.64 5.65
C GLU A 30 -42.95 14.32 5.57
N GLY A 31 -42.08 14.16 4.57
CA GLY A 31 -41.23 12.98 4.44
C GLY A 31 -40.29 12.79 5.62
N LEU A 32 -39.70 13.87 6.17
CA LEU A 32 -38.88 13.80 7.39
C LEU A 32 -39.70 13.36 8.60
N GLN A 33 -40.91 13.90 8.77
CA GLN A 33 -41.80 13.53 9.87
C GLN A 33 -42.18 12.04 9.77
N GLN A 34 -42.60 11.60 8.59
CA GLN A 34 -42.96 10.19 8.34
C GLN A 34 -41.76 9.26 8.54
N LEU A 35 -40.55 9.68 8.16
CA LEU A 35 -39.33 8.92 8.40
C LEU A 35 -39.06 8.73 9.90
N ASN A 36 -39.22 9.80 10.69
CA ASN A 36 -39.07 9.75 12.16
C ASN A 36 -40.16 8.88 12.82
N ASP A 37 -41.39 8.93 12.30
CA ASP A 37 -42.52 8.12 12.74
C ASP A 37 -42.45 6.65 12.26
N LYS A 38 -41.36 6.25 11.58
CA LYS A 38 -41.14 4.92 11.00
C LYS A 38 -42.17 4.50 9.95
N LYS A 39 -42.85 5.47 9.34
CA LYS A 39 -43.77 5.32 8.20
C LYS A 39 -42.97 5.35 6.89
N PHE A 40 -42.19 4.30 6.64
CA PHE A 40 -41.15 4.32 5.61
C PHE A 40 -41.70 4.40 4.17
N THR A 41 -42.84 3.78 3.89
CA THR A 41 -43.44 3.79 2.55
C THR A 41 -43.94 5.19 2.20
N GLU A 42 -44.59 5.83 3.16
CA GLU A 42 -45.10 7.19 3.07
C GLU A 42 -43.91 8.16 2.93
N ALA A 43 -42.90 8.03 3.79
CA ALA A 43 -41.71 8.88 3.76
C ALA A 43 -41.02 8.84 2.39
N LYS A 44 -40.86 7.64 1.82
CA LYS A 44 -40.29 7.49 0.47
C LYS A 44 -41.15 8.19 -0.58
N THR A 45 -42.47 8.04 -0.52
CA THR A 45 -43.40 8.68 -1.45
C THR A 45 -43.31 10.21 -1.37
N ALA A 46 -43.27 10.76 -0.16
CA ALA A 46 -43.11 12.18 0.08
C ALA A 46 -41.77 12.72 -0.47
N PHE A 47 -40.66 11.97 -0.29
CA PHE A 47 -39.37 12.35 -0.88
C PHE A 47 -39.32 12.22 -2.41
N ASP A 48 -39.99 11.22 -2.99
CA ASP A 48 -40.12 11.09 -4.44
C ASP A 48 -40.91 12.27 -5.04
N ASN A 49 -41.99 12.70 -4.38
CA ASN A 49 -42.75 13.89 -4.75
C ASN A 49 -41.91 15.16 -4.62
N ALA A 50 -41.21 15.33 -3.48
CA ALA A 50 -40.29 16.44 -3.28
C ALA A 50 -39.22 16.50 -4.38
N MET A 51 -38.75 15.35 -4.89
CA MET A 51 -37.77 15.28 -5.97
C MET A 51 -38.31 15.75 -7.33
N GLN A 52 -39.62 15.64 -7.58
CA GLN A 52 -40.25 16.18 -8.79
C GLN A 52 -40.29 17.72 -8.76
N GLU A 53 -40.43 18.30 -7.57
CA GLU A 53 -40.51 19.75 -7.39
C GLU A 53 -39.12 20.40 -7.25
N ASP A 54 -38.28 19.87 -6.37
CA ASP A 54 -36.88 20.27 -6.19
C ASP A 54 -35.99 19.05 -5.97
N ARG A 55 -35.12 18.84 -6.96
CA ARG A 55 -34.22 17.69 -7.00
C ARG A 55 -33.23 17.66 -5.83
N VAL A 56 -32.80 18.81 -5.30
CA VAL A 56 -31.90 18.87 -4.14
C VAL A 56 -32.63 18.37 -2.89
N LEU A 57 -33.85 18.85 -2.64
CA LEU A 57 -34.66 18.42 -1.49
C LEU A 57 -35.01 16.93 -1.55
N GLY A 58 -35.47 16.45 -2.71
CA GLY A 58 -35.78 15.04 -2.90
C GLY A 58 -34.57 14.13 -2.68
N LEU A 59 -33.40 14.49 -3.24
CA LEU A 59 -32.17 13.72 -3.01
C LEU A 59 -31.71 13.80 -1.55
N LEU A 60 -31.84 14.96 -0.89
CA LEU A 60 -31.52 15.10 0.52
C LEU A 60 -32.39 14.16 1.38
N GLY A 61 -33.70 14.18 1.17
CA GLY A 61 -34.65 13.30 1.84
C GLY A 61 -34.37 11.82 1.58
N MET A 62 -34.14 11.45 0.32
CA MET A 62 -33.82 10.07 -0.05
C MET A 62 -32.51 9.57 0.57
N SER A 63 -31.49 10.42 0.69
CA SER A 63 -30.25 10.02 1.38
C SER A 63 -30.48 9.75 2.87
N LYS A 64 -31.34 10.54 3.53
CA LYS A 64 -31.75 10.33 4.92
C LYS A 64 -32.54 9.04 5.06
N TYR A 65 -33.49 8.79 4.17
CA TYR A 65 -34.25 7.54 4.07
C TYR A 65 -33.33 6.31 4.06
N TYR A 66 -32.38 6.24 3.12
CA TYR A 66 -31.46 5.09 3.01
C TYR A 66 -30.45 5.01 4.17
N SER A 67 -30.17 6.10 4.87
CA SER A 67 -29.26 6.11 6.03
C SER A 67 -29.95 5.85 7.38
N HIS A 68 -31.29 5.76 7.40
CA HIS A 68 -32.03 5.60 8.65
C HIS A 68 -31.96 4.15 9.16
N ALA A 69 -31.31 3.94 10.30
CA ALA A 69 -30.95 2.59 10.80
C ALA A 69 -32.14 1.64 11.03
N SER A 70 -33.34 2.17 11.29
CA SER A 70 -34.56 1.35 11.47
C SER A 70 -35.34 1.10 10.18
N ASN A 71 -34.94 1.73 9.06
CA ASN A 71 -35.60 1.56 7.78
C ASN A 71 -35.22 0.19 7.18
N PRO A 72 -36.18 -0.67 6.78
CA PRO A 72 -35.87 -1.92 6.09
C PRO A 72 -35.05 -1.74 4.80
N ALA A 73 -35.15 -0.57 4.16
CA ALA A 73 -34.35 -0.21 3.00
C ALA A 73 -32.96 0.37 3.35
N PHE A 74 -32.53 0.32 4.62
CA PHE A 74 -31.24 0.86 5.05
C PHE A 74 -30.08 0.35 4.19
N HIS A 75 -29.35 1.28 3.57
CA HIS A 75 -28.24 0.97 2.68
C HIS A 75 -27.27 2.17 2.59
N LEU A 76 -26.16 2.11 3.33
CA LEU A 76 -25.22 3.23 3.45
C LEU A 76 -24.59 3.66 2.11
N ASP A 77 -24.26 2.72 1.22
CA ASP A 77 -23.64 3.09 -0.07
C ASP A 77 -24.59 3.93 -0.92
N SER A 78 -25.84 3.48 -1.06
CA SER A 78 -26.91 4.22 -1.72
C SER A 78 -27.13 5.57 -1.07
N ALA A 79 -27.19 5.62 0.27
CA ALA A 79 -27.33 6.87 1.01
C ALA A 79 -26.19 7.85 0.70
N TYR A 80 -24.94 7.38 0.71
CA TYR A 80 -23.75 8.20 0.44
C TYR A 80 -23.74 8.70 -1.01
N VAL A 81 -23.98 7.83 -1.99
CA VAL A 81 -24.02 8.21 -3.41
C VAL A 81 -25.11 9.25 -3.68
N ILE A 82 -26.29 9.08 -3.08
CA ILE A 82 -27.40 10.04 -3.19
C ILE A 82 -27.02 11.37 -2.50
N ALA A 83 -26.41 11.32 -1.31
CA ALA A 83 -25.97 12.51 -0.60
C ALA A 83 -24.90 13.31 -1.37
N VAL A 84 -23.96 12.63 -2.04
CA VAL A 84 -22.96 13.27 -2.92
C VAL A 84 -23.66 13.96 -4.10
N ARG A 85 -24.69 13.35 -4.67
CA ARG A 85 -25.49 13.98 -5.75
C ARG A 85 -26.24 15.21 -5.23
N ALA A 86 -26.86 15.13 -4.06
CA ALA A 86 -27.53 16.26 -3.41
C ALA A 86 -26.56 17.42 -3.18
N GLU A 87 -25.39 17.15 -2.59
CA GLU A 87 -24.33 18.14 -2.38
C GLU A 87 -23.84 18.76 -3.70
N THR A 88 -23.66 17.94 -4.75
CA THR A 88 -23.17 18.41 -6.05
C THR A 88 -24.16 19.37 -6.70
N LEU A 89 -25.46 19.07 -6.66
CA LEU A 89 -26.49 19.97 -7.17
C LEU A 89 -26.59 21.23 -6.33
N PHE A 90 -26.59 21.10 -5.00
CA PHE A 90 -26.61 22.22 -4.08
C PHE A 90 -25.44 23.20 -4.33
N LYS A 91 -24.23 22.69 -4.57
CA LYS A 91 -23.06 23.52 -4.87
C LYS A 91 -23.19 24.36 -6.14
N ARG A 92 -23.99 23.91 -7.11
CA ARG A 92 -24.23 24.59 -8.39
C ARG A 92 -25.29 25.69 -8.31
N LEU A 93 -26.07 25.73 -7.22
CA LEU A 93 -27.02 26.81 -6.97
C LEU A 93 -26.29 28.14 -6.77
N THR A 94 -26.97 29.23 -7.14
CA THR A 94 -26.52 30.59 -6.83
C THR A 94 -26.55 30.84 -5.31
N GLU A 95 -25.81 31.85 -4.85
CA GLU A 95 -25.76 32.17 -3.42
C GLU A 95 -27.14 32.55 -2.85
N LYS A 96 -27.98 33.21 -3.66
CA LYS A 96 -29.35 33.56 -3.29
C LYS A 96 -30.23 32.32 -3.11
N GLU A 97 -30.13 31.35 -4.02
CA GLU A 97 -30.86 30.08 -3.95
C GLU A 97 -30.39 29.23 -2.77
N LYS A 98 -29.07 29.15 -2.53
CA LYS A 98 -28.50 28.47 -1.36
C LYS A 98 -29.00 29.09 -0.07
N SER A 99 -28.92 30.42 0.07
CA SER A 99 -29.37 31.12 1.27
C SER A 99 -30.86 30.95 1.53
N LYS A 100 -31.69 30.91 0.47
CA LYS A 100 -33.11 30.60 0.60
C LYS A 100 -33.31 29.16 1.09
N LEU A 101 -32.72 28.18 0.41
CA LEU A 101 -32.87 26.78 0.75
C LEU A 101 -32.35 26.46 2.16
N GLU A 102 -31.21 27.02 2.56
CA GLU A 102 -30.64 26.79 3.89
C GLU A 102 -31.50 27.34 5.03
N LYS A 103 -32.28 28.41 4.80
CA LYS A 103 -33.26 28.89 5.79
C LYS A 103 -34.42 27.93 5.96
N ASP A 104 -34.80 27.27 4.87
CA ASP A 104 -35.94 26.37 4.83
C ASP A 104 -35.57 24.96 5.36
N LEU A 105 -34.29 24.59 5.32
CA LEU A 105 -33.78 23.30 5.80
C LEU A 105 -33.61 23.26 7.33
N LEU A 106 -34.61 22.69 8.01
CA LEU A 106 -34.63 22.52 9.47
C LEU A 106 -33.52 21.59 10.00
N ASP A 107 -33.04 20.65 9.20
CA ASP A 107 -32.18 19.54 9.62
C ASP A 107 -30.79 19.52 8.95
N GLY A 108 -30.40 20.67 8.39
CA GLY A 108 -29.05 20.95 7.90
C GLY A 108 -28.87 20.80 6.39
N SER A 109 -27.79 21.40 5.88
CA SER A 109 -27.51 21.45 4.44
C SER A 109 -27.10 20.09 3.87
N PRO A 110 -27.22 19.88 2.54
CA PRO A 110 -26.73 18.67 1.87
C PRO A 110 -25.28 18.32 2.18
N ILE A 111 -24.41 19.31 2.41
CA ILE A 111 -23.01 19.12 2.81
C ILE A 111 -22.91 18.48 4.20
N LYS A 112 -23.69 18.98 5.17
CA LYS A 112 -23.73 18.42 6.54
C LYS A 112 -24.26 16.99 6.51
N ASN A 113 -25.31 16.75 5.74
CA ASN A 113 -25.91 15.43 5.59
C ASN A 113 -24.94 14.41 4.98
N ARG A 114 -24.25 14.76 3.89
CA ARG A 114 -23.23 13.87 3.30
C ARG A 114 -22.10 13.56 4.30
N ARG A 115 -21.65 14.54 5.08
CA ARG A 115 -20.65 14.31 6.16
C ARG A 115 -21.16 13.36 7.24
N ALA A 116 -22.42 13.49 7.64
CA ALA A 116 -23.03 12.58 8.62
C ALA A 116 -23.09 11.14 8.09
N ILE A 117 -23.50 10.95 6.83
CA ILE A 117 -23.54 9.62 6.20
C ILE A 117 -22.13 9.05 5.99
N GLU A 118 -21.15 9.88 5.61
CA GLU A 118 -19.74 9.47 5.56
C GLU A 118 -19.25 8.95 6.91
N LYS A 119 -19.62 9.64 8.00
CA LYS A 119 -19.28 9.23 9.35
C LYS A 119 -19.84 7.84 9.67
N LEU A 120 -21.11 7.58 9.34
CA LEU A 120 -21.71 6.25 9.48
C LEU A 120 -20.96 5.19 8.65
N CYS A 121 -20.55 5.52 7.43
CA CYS A 121 -19.73 4.63 6.60
C CYS A 121 -18.38 4.33 7.27
N SER A 122 -17.73 5.34 7.85
CA SER A 122 -16.45 5.14 8.55
C SER A 122 -16.60 4.33 9.84
N GLU A 123 -17.67 4.55 10.60
CA GLU A 123 -17.98 3.80 11.82
C GLU A 123 -18.22 2.32 11.49
N LYS A 124 -18.95 2.03 10.40
CA LYS A 124 -19.13 0.66 9.89
C LYS A 124 -17.80 0.01 9.55
N ALA A 125 -16.96 0.66 8.74
CA ALA A 125 -15.68 0.11 8.32
C ALA A 125 -14.72 -0.12 9.50
N LEU A 126 -14.66 0.81 10.45
CA LEU A 126 -13.87 0.69 11.68
C LEU A 126 -14.37 -0.45 12.58
N LYS A 127 -15.68 -0.67 12.65
CA LYS A 127 -16.28 -1.77 13.40
C LYS A 127 -16.01 -3.14 12.75
N GLU A 128 -16.08 -3.22 11.42
CA GLU A 128 -15.77 -4.45 10.68
C GLU A 128 -14.29 -4.82 10.82
N ASN A 129 -13.39 -3.82 10.75
CA ASN A 129 -11.95 -4.00 10.92
C ASN A 129 -11.36 -5.11 10.04
N THR A 130 -11.84 -5.20 8.80
CA THR A 130 -11.36 -6.14 7.78
C THR A 130 -10.71 -5.39 6.63
N LEU A 131 -9.86 -6.09 5.88
CA LEU A 131 -9.24 -5.54 4.68
C LEU A 131 -10.32 -5.14 3.67
N GLU A 132 -11.32 -6.00 3.49
CA GLU A 132 -12.45 -5.82 2.57
C GLU A 132 -13.33 -4.63 2.97
N GLY A 133 -13.65 -4.47 4.26
CA GLY A 133 -14.44 -3.35 4.77
C GLY A 133 -13.73 -2.00 4.60
N TYR A 134 -12.42 -1.95 4.84
CA TYR A 134 -11.65 -0.73 4.61
C TYR A 134 -11.50 -0.38 3.13
N ILE A 135 -11.28 -1.38 2.26
CA ILE A 135 -11.24 -1.16 0.81
C ILE A 135 -12.58 -0.61 0.33
N HIS A 136 -13.69 -1.25 0.73
CA HIS A 136 -15.04 -0.82 0.39
C HIS A 136 -15.31 0.65 0.76
N TYR A 137 -14.96 1.06 1.98
CA TYR A 137 -15.09 2.47 2.40
C TYR A 137 -14.27 3.42 1.54
N LEU A 138 -12.98 3.11 1.30
CA LEU A 138 -12.08 3.98 0.55
C LEU A 138 -12.50 4.12 -0.92
N ASP A 139 -13.07 3.06 -1.50
CA ASP A 139 -13.62 3.05 -2.85
C ASP A 139 -14.93 3.83 -2.96
N LEU A 140 -15.77 3.79 -1.92
CA LEU A 140 -17.04 4.53 -1.87
C LEU A 140 -16.81 6.04 -1.69
N VAL A 141 -16.00 6.43 -0.69
CA VAL A 141 -15.90 7.82 -0.22
C VAL A 141 -14.85 8.64 -0.98
N LYS A 142 -13.96 8.00 -1.75
CA LYS A 142 -12.95 8.58 -2.67
C LYS A 142 -12.40 9.97 -2.30
N LYS A 143 -11.12 10.02 -1.91
CA LYS A 143 -10.38 11.27 -1.61
C LYS A 143 -10.97 12.08 -0.42
N SER A 144 -11.54 11.39 0.57
CA SER A 144 -11.83 12.05 1.83
C SER A 144 -10.54 12.41 2.58
N ASN A 145 -10.56 13.57 3.22
CA ASN A 145 -9.47 14.08 4.04
C ASN A 145 -9.81 14.09 5.53
N THR A 146 -10.90 13.41 5.93
CA THR A 146 -11.30 13.29 7.33
C THR A 146 -10.26 12.52 8.15
N PRO A 147 -10.14 12.78 9.46
CA PRO A 147 -9.31 11.97 10.35
C PRO A 147 -9.63 10.48 10.25
N GLU A 148 -10.92 10.12 10.19
CA GLU A 148 -11.40 8.74 10.11
C GLU A 148 -10.95 8.07 8.81
N ALA A 149 -11.01 8.77 7.67
CA ALA A 149 -10.53 8.23 6.40
C ALA A 149 -9.02 7.94 6.43
N LYS A 150 -8.23 8.80 7.11
CA LYS A 150 -6.79 8.55 7.31
C LYS A 150 -6.55 7.32 8.18
N THR A 151 -7.27 7.19 9.30
CA THR A 151 -7.17 6.01 10.18
C THR A 151 -7.55 4.73 9.44
N ILE A 152 -8.63 4.75 8.64
CA ILE A 152 -9.04 3.61 7.81
C ILE A 152 -7.96 3.24 6.80
N GLU A 153 -7.37 4.23 6.12
CA GLU A 153 -6.29 4.01 5.16
C GLU A 153 -5.04 3.39 5.82
N GLU A 154 -4.66 3.87 7.00
CA GLU A 154 -3.55 3.35 7.80
C GLU A 154 -3.80 1.92 8.29
N ASN A 155 -5.01 1.64 8.79
CA ASN A 155 -5.39 0.30 9.24
C ASN A 155 -5.43 -0.69 8.06
N ARG A 156 -5.93 -0.27 6.89
CA ARG A 156 -5.88 -1.08 5.68
C ARG A 156 -4.45 -1.40 5.25
N ASN A 157 -3.56 -0.41 5.28
CA ASN A 157 -2.15 -0.61 4.98
C ASN A 157 -1.50 -1.61 5.95
N LYS A 158 -1.85 -1.54 7.25
CA LYS A 158 -1.42 -2.48 8.28
C LYS A 158 -1.90 -3.90 8.00
N LEU A 159 -3.21 -4.10 7.79
CA LEU A 159 -3.77 -5.43 7.52
C LEU A 159 -3.22 -6.03 6.21
N ALA A 160 -3.05 -5.22 5.16
CA ALA A 160 -2.47 -5.68 3.91
C ALA A 160 -1.01 -6.14 4.09
N PHE A 161 -0.22 -5.41 4.88
CA PHE A 161 1.15 -5.80 5.22
C PHE A 161 1.21 -7.06 6.08
N GLU A 162 0.33 -7.20 7.07
CA GLU A 162 0.22 -8.41 7.90
C GLU A 162 -0.14 -9.64 7.06
N LYS A 163 -1.08 -9.49 6.12
CA LYS A 163 -1.45 -10.55 5.16
C LYS A 163 -0.27 -10.96 4.29
N ALA A 164 0.45 -9.99 3.71
CA ALA A 164 1.65 -10.27 2.92
C ALA A 164 2.76 -10.93 3.75
N SER A 165 2.94 -10.49 4.99
CA SER A 165 3.92 -11.05 5.93
C SER A 165 3.60 -12.48 6.33
N THR A 166 2.31 -12.80 6.50
CA THR A 166 1.83 -14.16 6.79
C THR A 166 2.11 -15.12 5.63
N ILE A 167 1.91 -14.67 4.38
CA ILE A 167 2.23 -15.48 3.19
C ILE A 167 3.76 -15.59 3.01
N GLY A 168 4.50 -14.51 3.28
CA GLY A 168 5.96 -14.51 3.32
C GLY A 168 6.65 -14.68 1.96
N SER A 169 5.93 -14.58 0.84
CA SER A 169 6.45 -14.83 -0.51
C SER A 169 6.79 -13.56 -1.27
N LEU A 170 7.68 -13.68 -2.28
CA LEU A 170 8.03 -12.57 -3.17
C LEU A 170 6.79 -12.01 -3.89
N GLU A 171 5.88 -12.91 -4.29
CA GLU A 171 4.62 -12.55 -4.94
C GLU A 171 3.69 -11.77 -4.02
N ALA A 172 3.55 -12.19 -2.76
CA ALA A 172 2.68 -11.51 -1.80
C ALA A 172 3.12 -10.06 -1.55
N PHE A 173 4.43 -9.83 -1.39
CA PHE A 173 4.97 -8.48 -1.25
C PHE A 173 4.93 -7.69 -2.56
N THR A 174 5.07 -8.33 -3.71
CA THR A 174 4.84 -7.68 -5.02
C THR A 174 3.41 -7.16 -5.11
N ASN A 175 2.42 -8.02 -4.84
CA ASN A 175 1.00 -7.66 -4.86
C ASN A 175 0.66 -6.54 -3.86
N LEU A 176 1.28 -6.53 -2.67
CA LEU A 176 1.15 -5.45 -1.69
C LEU A 176 1.56 -4.10 -2.28
N PHE A 177 2.70 -4.02 -2.97
CA PHE A 177 3.18 -2.79 -3.58
C PHE A 177 2.37 -2.38 -4.81
N ASP A 178 1.97 -3.34 -5.64
CA ASP A 178 1.19 -3.07 -6.85
C ASP A 178 -0.18 -2.48 -6.49
N GLN A 179 -0.84 -3.03 -5.47
CA GLN A 179 -2.15 -2.54 -5.04
C GLN A 179 -2.04 -1.26 -4.18
N TYR A 180 -1.06 -1.20 -3.27
CA TYR A 180 -1.12 -0.27 -2.15
C TYR A 180 0.16 0.56 -1.93
N GLY A 181 1.19 0.38 -2.73
CA GLY A 181 2.53 0.93 -2.51
C GLY A 181 2.57 2.46 -2.36
N ASN A 182 1.80 3.18 -3.16
CA ASN A 182 1.72 4.64 -3.07
C ASN A 182 1.09 5.12 -1.75
N SER A 183 -0.01 4.50 -1.35
CA SER A 183 -0.70 4.81 -0.10
C SER A 183 0.19 4.49 1.10
N ILE A 184 0.80 3.30 1.11
CA ILE A 184 1.73 2.87 2.16
C ILE A 184 2.90 3.86 2.29
N LYS A 185 3.50 4.29 1.16
CA LYS A 185 4.59 5.26 1.14
C LYS A 185 4.21 6.61 1.74
N GLN A 186 3.00 7.10 1.47
CA GLN A 186 2.54 8.42 1.89
C GLN A 186 1.98 8.45 3.31
N LYS A 187 1.32 7.37 3.73
CA LYS A 187 0.50 7.32 4.95
C LYS A 187 1.07 6.42 6.03
N SER A 188 1.95 5.49 5.68
CA SER A 188 2.41 4.44 6.58
C SER A 188 3.91 4.18 6.41
N VAL A 189 4.71 5.24 6.59
CA VAL A 189 6.18 5.21 6.37
C VAL A 189 6.90 4.05 7.07
N PRO A 190 6.58 3.68 8.33
CA PRO A 190 7.20 2.51 8.97
C PRO A 190 6.89 1.20 8.23
N ILE A 191 5.63 0.99 7.84
CA ILE A 191 5.18 -0.17 7.05
C ILE A 191 5.85 -0.17 5.69
N TYR A 192 5.92 0.97 5.01
CA TYR A 192 6.64 1.11 3.75
C TYR A 192 8.07 0.61 3.85
N ARG A 193 8.81 1.05 4.87
CA ARG A 193 10.21 0.64 5.08
C ARG A 193 10.31 -0.87 5.29
N ALA A 194 9.48 -1.44 6.15
CA ALA A 194 9.49 -2.87 6.44
C ALA A 194 9.06 -3.73 5.24
N ALA A 195 8.01 -3.33 4.53
CA ALA A 195 7.49 -4.02 3.36
C ALA A 195 8.50 -4.01 2.21
N SER A 196 9.09 -2.86 1.92
CA SER A 196 10.17 -2.78 0.94
C SER A 196 11.32 -3.70 1.39
N TYR A 197 11.60 -3.79 2.70
CA TYR A 197 12.73 -4.54 3.28
C TYR A 197 12.61 -5.98 2.90
N LYS A 198 11.42 -6.49 3.18
CA LYS A 198 11.07 -7.86 2.90
C LYS A 198 11.02 -8.15 1.41
N LEU A 199 10.47 -7.25 0.59
CA LEU A 199 10.44 -7.41 -0.86
C LEU A 199 11.86 -7.52 -1.45
N PHE A 200 12.78 -6.66 -1.01
CA PHE A 200 14.18 -6.70 -1.43
C PHE A 200 14.91 -7.95 -0.96
N ASP A 201 14.74 -8.31 0.31
CA ASP A 201 15.30 -9.52 0.92
C ASP A 201 14.91 -10.75 0.11
N LEU A 202 13.61 -10.94 -0.14
CA LEU A 202 13.08 -12.05 -0.93
C LEU A 202 13.58 -12.03 -2.38
N TYR A 203 13.63 -10.85 -3.00
CA TYR A 203 14.09 -10.73 -4.38
C TYR A 203 15.57 -11.07 -4.52
N THR A 204 16.41 -10.61 -3.61
CA THR A 204 17.86 -10.88 -3.63
C THR A 204 18.21 -12.31 -3.21
N GLN A 205 17.42 -12.93 -2.34
CA GLN A 205 17.53 -14.36 -2.07
C GLN A 205 17.25 -15.19 -3.34
N ALA A 206 16.23 -14.82 -4.11
CA ALA A 206 15.86 -15.53 -5.34
C ALA A 206 16.81 -15.27 -6.53
N ASN A 207 17.36 -14.05 -6.65
CA ASN A 207 18.07 -13.60 -7.86
C ASN A 207 19.55 -13.24 -7.64
N GLY A 208 20.03 -13.28 -6.41
CA GLY A 208 21.35 -12.80 -6.02
C GLY A 208 21.47 -11.27 -6.01
N TRP A 209 22.57 -10.77 -5.43
CA TRP A 209 22.83 -9.32 -5.34
C TRP A 209 23.06 -8.64 -6.69
N SER A 210 23.59 -9.37 -7.67
CA SER A 210 23.81 -8.84 -9.03
C SER A 210 22.52 -8.33 -9.66
N ALA A 211 21.35 -8.81 -9.20
CA ALA A 211 20.04 -8.36 -9.64
C ALA A 211 19.56 -7.03 -9.00
N ASN A 212 20.34 -6.38 -8.13
CA ASN A 212 19.92 -5.13 -7.45
C ASN A 212 19.55 -4.00 -8.45
N THR A 213 20.25 -3.88 -9.58
CA THR A 213 19.87 -2.90 -10.61
C THR A 213 18.46 -3.20 -11.16
N ARG A 214 18.20 -4.47 -11.50
CA ARG A 214 16.88 -4.93 -11.97
C ARG A 214 15.80 -4.77 -10.90
N PHE A 215 16.14 -4.93 -9.62
CA PHE A 215 15.21 -4.66 -8.52
C PHE A 215 14.75 -3.21 -8.52
N LYS A 216 15.70 -2.26 -8.63
CA LYS A 216 15.39 -0.81 -8.63
C LYS A 216 14.52 -0.40 -9.81
N GLU A 217 14.75 -1.02 -10.98
CA GLU A 217 13.95 -0.82 -12.19
C GLU A 217 12.54 -1.42 -12.04
N LYS A 218 12.44 -2.65 -11.54
CA LYS A 218 11.18 -3.37 -11.41
C LYS A 218 10.29 -2.84 -10.29
N TYR A 219 10.88 -2.41 -9.18
CA TYR A 219 10.15 -1.96 -7.99
C TYR A 219 10.57 -0.54 -7.59
N PRO A 220 10.31 0.49 -8.43
CA PRO A 220 10.73 1.86 -8.15
C PRO A 220 10.07 2.44 -6.90
N LEU A 221 8.88 1.95 -6.55
CA LEU A 221 8.20 2.30 -5.30
C LEU A 221 8.80 1.60 -4.08
N ALA A 222 9.49 0.46 -4.23
CA ALA A 222 10.18 -0.20 -3.12
C ALA A 222 11.69 0.15 -3.07
N ALA A 223 12.21 0.78 -4.12
CA ALA A 223 13.62 1.14 -4.24
C ALA A 223 14.02 2.21 -3.20
N TRP A 224 14.65 1.80 -2.11
CA TRP A 224 15.28 2.77 -1.21
C TRP A 224 16.61 3.21 -1.78
N ALA A 225 16.62 4.41 -2.35
CA ALA A 225 17.87 5.06 -2.70
C ALA A 225 18.67 5.53 -1.45
N ARG A 226 18.20 5.31 -0.21
CA ARG A 226 18.75 5.95 1.01
C ARG A 226 18.72 5.10 2.30
N ASP A 227 18.56 3.78 2.23
CA ASP A 227 18.70 2.96 3.44
C ASP A 227 20.19 2.92 3.88
N SER A 228 20.45 3.24 5.16
CA SER A 228 21.81 3.30 5.70
C SER A 228 22.51 1.94 5.67
N THR A 229 21.77 0.84 5.75
CA THR A 229 22.28 -0.53 5.66
C THR A 229 22.72 -0.87 4.24
N ILE A 230 21.93 -0.49 3.23
CA ILE A 230 22.30 -0.64 1.82
C ILE A 230 23.54 0.18 1.51
N LEU A 231 23.58 1.44 1.98
CA LEU A 231 24.74 2.30 1.78
C LEU A 231 25.99 1.75 2.49
N ALA A 232 25.85 1.27 3.72
CA ALA A 232 26.92 0.63 4.47
C ALA A 232 27.41 -0.64 3.74
N PHE A 233 26.49 -1.46 3.21
CA PHE A 233 26.84 -2.63 2.40
C PHE A 233 27.57 -2.23 1.12
N GLU A 234 27.06 -1.24 0.37
CA GLU A 234 27.70 -0.77 -0.86
C GLU A 234 29.10 -0.20 -0.59
N ASN A 235 29.28 0.54 0.50
CA ASN A 235 30.58 1.07 0.93
C ASN A 235 31.53 -0.05 1.36
N ALA A 236 31.05 -1.01 2.14
CA ALA A 236 31.80 -2.21 2.51
C ALA A 236 32.25 -3.01 1.27
N ARG A 237 31.35 -3.15 0.28
CA ARG A 237 31.63 -3.80 -1.00
C ARG A 237 32.56 -2.98 -1.89
N LYS A 238 32.63 -1.67 -1.78
CA LYS A 238 33.61 -0.85 -2.53
C LYS A 238 34.97 -0.80 -1.81
N SER A 239 34.99 -1.03 -0.50
CA SER A 239 36.22 -1.07 0.28
C SER A 239 37.21 -2.12 -0.22
N ARG A 240 38.47 -1.70 -0.30
CA ARG A 240 39.64 -2.54 -0.62
C ARG A 240 40.23 -3.22 0.61
N THR A 241 39.79 -2.84 1.81
CA THR A 241 40.28 -3.38 3.10
C THR A 241 39.26 -4.36 3.70
N ASN A 242 39.19 -4.48 5.02
CA ASN A 242 38.30 -5.36 5.76
C ASN A 242 36.83 -4.86 5.83
N GLY A 243 36.40 -4.00 4.91
CA GLY A 243 35.07 -3.38 4.96
C GLY A 243 33.91 -4.38 5.01
N LEU A 244 33.98 -5.46 4.21
CA LEU A 244 32.98 -6.54 4.24
C LEU A 244 32.99 -7.30 5.57
N GLU A 245 34.16 -7.56 6.15
CA GLU A 245 34.28 -8.21 7.46
C GLU A 245 33.63 -7.37 8.57
N VAL A 246 33.94 -6.06 8.60
CA VAL A 246 33.35 -5.14 9.58
C VAL A 246 31.84 -5.08 9.42
N PHE A 247 31.35 -5.09 8.17
CA PHE A 247 29.93 -5.10 7.88
C PHE A 247 29.24 -6.38 8.38
N ILE A 248 29.80 -7.55 8.07
CA ILE A 248 29.27 -8.86 8.50
C ILE A 248 29.21 -8.97 10.02
N LYS A 249 30.25 -8.49 10.74
CA LYS A 249 30.30 -8.53 12.21
C LYS A 249 29.30 -7.58 12.88
N LYS A 250 29.00 -6.44 12.24
CA LYS A 250 28.09 -5.42 12.79
C LYS A 250 26.62 -5.65 12.45
N THR A 251 26.35 -6.39 11.38
CA THR A 251 25.00 -6.59 10.87
C THR A 251 24.49 -7.95 11.34
N THR A 252 23.40 -7.99 12.10
CA THR A 252 22.72 -9.24 12.48
C THR A 252 22.27 -10.02 11.25
N VAL A 253 21.98 -11.32 11.41
CA VAL A 253 21.65 -12.27 10.33
C VAL A 253 20.51 -11.74 9.45
N THR A 254 20.90 -11.03 8.39
CA THR A 254 20.06 -10.47 7.35
C THR A 254 20.57 -11.02 6.01
N SER A 255 19.77 -10.98 4.95
CA SER A 255 20.28 -11.30 3.60
C SER A 255 21.52 -10.49 3.25
N PHE A 256 21.66 -9.25 3.73
CA PHE A 256 22.85 -8.45 3.51
C PHE A 256 24.12 -9.07 4.12
N ALA A 257 24.04 -9.66 5.31
CA ALA A 257 25.19 -10.34 5.90
C ALA A 257 25.59 -11.58 5.07
N GLN A 258 24.60 -12.34 4.58
CA GLN A 258 24.86 -13.50 3.71
C GLN A 258 25.43 -13.08 2.35
N ILE A 259 24.88 -12.03 1.74
CA ILE A 259 25.37 -11.46 0.49
C ILE A 259 26.80 -10.90 0.66
N ALA A 260 27.09 -10.25 1.80
CA ALA A 260 28.43 -9.77 2.12
C ALA A 260 29.41 -10.94 2.26
N LEU A 261 28.99 -12.04 2.89
CA LEU A 261 29.79 -13.24 3.06
C LEU A 261 30.03 -13.96 1.72
N ASP A 262 29.03 -14.08 0.83
CA ASP A 262 29.23 -14.61 -0.52
C ASP A 262 30.14 -13.71 -1.39
N THR A 263 29.99 -12.39 -1.26
CA THR A 263 30.87 -11.42 -1.94
C THR A 263 32.33 -11.57 -1.48
N LEU A 264 32.54 -11.72 -0.17
CA LEU A 264 33.85 -11.95 0.42
C LEU A 264 34.44 -13.28 -0.05
N SER A 265 33.64 -14.33 -0.08
CA SER A 265 34.00 -15.67 -0.60
C SER A 265 34.48 -15.58 -2.05
N SER A 266 33.74 -14.87 -2.90
CA SER A 266 34.10 -14.63 -4.30
C SER A 266 35.40 -13.82 -4.46
N ARG A 267 35.68 -12.88 -3.56
CA ARG A 267 36.96 -12.14 -3.54
C ARG A 267 38.14 -13.04 -3.20
N LEU A 268 37.98 -13.91 -2.20
CA LEU A 268 39.02 -14.85 -1.79
C LEU A 268 39.37 -15.82 -2.93
N LEU A 269 38.36 -16.34 -3.64
CA LEU A 269 38.61 -17.20 -4.81
C LEU A 269 39.40 -16.47 -5.89
N ARG A 270 39.05 -15.22 -6.18
CA ARG A 270 39.70 -14.45 -7.26
C ARG A 270 41.11 -13.96 -6.89
N ARG A 271 41.28 -13.41 -5.69
CA ARG A 271 42.49 -12.63 -5.30
C ARG A 271 43.10 -13.03 -3.96
N GLY A 272 42.48 -13.94 -3.21
CA GLY A 272 42.98 -14.37 -1.90
C GLY A 272 44.30 -15.12 -2.03
N ASN A 273 45.27 -14.75 -1.20
CA ASN A 273 46.44 -15.58 -0.96
C ASN A 273 46.09 -16.69 0.05
N TRP A 274 46.95 -17.70 0.17
CA TRP A 274 46.66 -18.87 0.99
C TRP A 274 46.46 -18.54 2.49
N ASN A 275 47.23 -17.59 3.04
CA ASN A 275 47.09 -17.13 4.42
C ASN A 275 45.72 -16.50 4.68
N ALA A 276 45.31 -15.57 3.81
CA ALA A 276 44.01 -14.92 3.91
C ALA A 276 42.89 -15.97 3.81
N CYS A 277 42.91 -16.84 2.81
CA CYS A 277 41.89 -17.89 2.67
C CYS A 277 41.73 -18.71 3.97
N ILE A 278 42.84 -19.18 4.56
CA ILE A 278 42.81 -19.96 5.82
C ILE A 278 42.25 -19.12 6.98
N GLN A 279 42.70 -17.88 7.14
CA GLN A 279 42.24 -17.01 8.21
C GLN A 279 40.71 -16.82 8.14
N TYR A 280 40.19 -16.54 6.95
CA TYR A 280 38.76 -16.32 6.74
C TYR A 280 37.94 -17.60 6.95
N LEU A 281 38.44 -18.76 6.54
CA LEU A 281 37.82 -20.06 6.82
C LEU A 281 37.79 -20.41 8.31
N LYS A 282 38.76 -19.94 9.11
CA LYS A 282 38.73 -20.09 10.57
C LYS A 282 37.69 -19.17 11.23
N ILE A 283 37.57 -17.93 10.75
CA ILE A 283 36.60 -16.95 11.29
C ILE A 283 35.17 -17.34 10.90
N TRP A 284 34.96 -17.85 9.68
CA TRP A 284 33.66 -18.29 9.16
C TRP A 284 33.74 -19.70 8.57
N PRO A 285 33.70 -20.76 9.40
CA PRO A 285 33.84 -22.15 8.95
C PRO A 285 32.77 -22.59 7.94
N GLU A 286 31.56 -22.03 8.06
CA GLU A 286 30.41 -22.31 7.19
C GLU A 286 30.22 -21.26 6.09
N MET A 287 31.29 -20.56 5.68
CA MET A 287 31.20 -19.58 4.61
C MET A 287 30.83 -20.20 3.26
N PRO A 288 30.12 -19.48 2.38
CA PRO A 288 29.81 -19.93 1.03
C PRO A 288 31.09 -20.36 0.29
N ARG A 289 30.99 -21.47 -0.46
CA ARG A 289 32.08 -22.00 -1.29
C ARG A 289 33.35 -22.37 -0.49
N LYS A 290 33.23 -22.72 0.80
CA LYS A 290 34.36 -23.07 1.68
C LYS A 290 35.34 -24.06 1.07
N ASP A 291 34.85 -25.11 0.41
CA ASP A 291 35.69 -26.15 -0.21
C ASP A 291 36.52 -25.59 -1.38
N SER A 292 35.93 -24.72 -2.20
CA SER A 292 36.65 -24.05 -3.29
C SER A 292 37.73 -23.11 -2.73
N ILE A 293 37.45 -22.45 -1.59
CA ILE A 293 38.41 -21.57 -0.93
C ILE A 293 39.57 -22.37 -0.32
N TRP A 294 39.27 -23.52 0.31
CA TRP A 294 40.28 -24.47 0.77
C TRP A 294 41.19 -24.92 -0.36
N MET A 295 40.61 -25.28 -1.52
CA MET A 295 41.37 -25.68 -2.70
C MET A 295 42.26 -24.55 -3.22
N ARG A 296 41.73 -23.33 -3.33
CA ARG A 296 42.49 -22.13 -3.73
C ARG A 296 43.67 -21.89 -2.80
N ALA A 297 43.44 -21.99 -1.48
CA ALA A 297 44.48 -21.82 -0.48
C ALA A 297 45.60 -22.85 -0.66
N TYR A 298 45.25 -24.12 -0.82
CA TYR A 298 46.21 -25.21 -1.02
C TYR A 298 47.01 -25.03 -2.31
N GLN A 299 46.36 -24.69 -3.42
CA GLN A 299 47.02 -24.45 -4.70
C GLN A 299 48.02 -23.29 -4.61
N ASN A 300 47.62 -22.17 -4.01
CA ASN A 300 48.52 -21.03 -3.80
C ASN A 300 49.68 -21.38 -2.86
N TYR A 301 49.43 -22.14 -1.79
CA TYR A 301 50.47 -22.58 -0.86
C TYR A 301 51.51 -23.46 -1.56
N ARG A 302 51.06 -24.39 -2.40
CA ARG A 302 51.91 -25.30 -3.17
C ARG A 302 52.84 -24.57 -4.14
N LEU A 303 52.41 -23.44 -4.72
CA LEU A 303 53.27 -22.64 -5.59
C LEU A 303 54.49 -22.09 -4.84
N SER A 304 54.31 -21.71 -3.58
CA SER A 304 55.41 -21.22 -2.73
C SER A 304 56.14 -22.34 -1.98
N ASN A 305 55.53 -23.53 -1.85
CA ASN A 305 56.04 -24.65 -1.05
C ASN A 305 55.86 -25.98 -1.81
N PRO A 306 56.72 -26.29 -2.79
CA PRO A 306 56.50 -27.41 -3.68
C PRO A 306 56.88 -28.77 -3.08
N SER A 307 57.58 -28.81 -1.93
CA SER A 307 58.09 -30.08 -1.39
C SER A 307 56.96 -30.91 -0.75
N PRO A 308 56.96 -32.26 -0.92
CA PRO A 308 55.96 -33.12 -0.29
C PRO A 308 55.85 -32.95 1.23
N GLN A 309 56.98 -32.70 1.91
CA GLN A 309 57.03 -32.48 3.35
C GLN A 309 56.31 -31.19 3.74
N GLN A 310 56.51 -30.10 2.98
CA GLN A 310 55.81 -28.84 3.23
C GLN A 310 54.30 -28.97 2.97
N LEU A 311 53.90 -29.73 1.95
CA LEU A 311 52.49 -29.99 1.68
C LEU A 311 51.81 -30.81 2.78
N GLN A 312 52.54 -31.71 3.46
CA GLN A 312 52.02 -32.41 4.64
C GLN A 312 51.85 -31.48 5.84
N VAL A 313 52.75 -30.51 6.02
CA VAL A 313 52.63 -29.48 7.07
C VAL A 313 51.33 -28.69 6.89
N PHE A 314 50.98 -28.34 5.65
CA PHE A 314 49.72 -27.63 5.37
C PHE A 314 48.50 -28.38 5.89
N THR A 315 48.35 -29.66 5.59
CA THR A 315 47.19 -30.45 6.02
C THR A 315 47.16 -30.65 7.54
N ARG A 316 48.34 -30.85 8.17
CA ARG A 316 48.44 -30.98 9.63
C ARG A 316 48.02 -29.69 10.35
N GLN A 317 48.38 -28.54 9.81
CA GLN A 317 48.04 -27.23 10.40
C GLN A 317 46.61 -26.77 10.10
N ASN A 318 45.93 -27.41 9.15
CA ASN A 318 44.60 -27.05 8.69
C ASN A 318 43.68 -28.28 8.65
N PRO A 319 43.26 -28.81 9.82
CA PRO A 319 42.45 -30.03 9.88
C PRO A 319 41.08 -29.90 9.21
N GLY A 320 40.60 -28.68 8.98
CA GLY A 320 39.38 -28.41 8.22
C GLY A 320 39.52 -28.53 6.70
N PHE A 321 40.71 -28.85 6.17
CA PHE A 321 40.94 -29.06 4.74
C PHE A 321 40.34 -30.39 4.28
N PRO A 322 39.33 -30.39 3.39
CA PRO A 322 38.51 -31.58 3.14
C PRO A 322 39.10 -32.54 2.08
N PHE A 323 40.26 -32.22 1.49
CA PHE A 323 40.78 -32.98 0.35
C PHE A 323 41.97 -33.88 0.72
N PRO A 324 42.05 -35.10 0.16
CA PRO A 324 43.21 -35.96 0.32
C PRO A 324 44.45 -35.37 -0.38
N ILE A 325 45.62 -35.49 0.25
CA ILE A 325 46.89 -35.02 -0.32
C ILE A 325 47.21 -35.84 -1.59
N CYS A 326 47.26 -35.17 -2.75
CA CYS A 326 47.72 -35.81 -3.99
C CYS A 326 49.21 -36.14 -3.89
N SER A 327 49.54 -37.39 -3.57
CA SER A 327 50.90 -37.91 -3.68
C SER A 327 51.29 -38.10 -5.16
N LYS A 328 52.60 -38.09 -5.46
CA LYS A 328 53.20 -38.02 -6.82
C LYS A 328 52.78 -39.12 -7.83
N LYS A 329 51.85 -40.03 -7.50
CA LYS A 329 51.39 -41.11 -8.39
C LYS A 329 50.11 -40.84 -9.18
N THR A 330 49.47 -39.68 -9.06
CA THR A 330 48.27 -39.39 -9.87
C THR A 330 48.58 -38.40 -10.98
N LYS A 331 49.38 -38.84 -11.97
CA LYS A 331 49.39 -38.20 -13.29
C LYS A 331 48.01 -38.42 -13.91
N ARG A 332 47.29 -37.33 -14.18
CA ARG A 332 45.93 -37.25 -14.78
C ARG A 332 44.77 -37.47 -13.82
N LEU A 333 44.49 -36.46 -12.99
CA LEU A 333 43.10 -36.08 -12.73
C LEU A 333 42.91 -34.67 -13.26
N ARG A 334 42.33 -34.56 -14.47
CA ARG A 334 41.66 -33.32 -14.88
C ARG A 334 40.45 -33.20 -13.97
N TRP A 335 40.60 -32.51 -12.85
CA TRP A 335 39.46 -32.01 -12.12
C TRP A 335 38.87 -30.87 -12.94
N THR A 336 37.89 -31.18 -13.78
CA THR A 336 37.03 -30.17 -14.42
C THR A 336 36.11 -29.62 -13.34
N PHE A 337 36.63 -28.71 -12.51
CA PHE A 337 35.76 -27.83 -11.75
C PHE A 337 35.33 -26.72 -12.69
N THR A 338 34.07 -26.79 -13.12
CA THR A 338 33.40 -25.68 -13.81
C THR A 338 33.44 -24.49 -12.87
N PHE A 339 34.31 -23.52 -13.14
CA PHE A 339 34.10 -22.15 -12.71
C PHE A 339 32.77 -21.72 -13.34
N GLY A 340 31.69 -21.73 -12.57
CA GLY A 340 30.42 -21.15 -13.00
C GLY A 340 30.64 -19.68 -13.40
N PRO A 341 29.91 -19.16 -14.40
CA PRO A 341 30.17 -17.84 -14.98
C PRO A 341 29.94 -16.71 -13.96
N PRO A 342 30.54 -15.52 -14.21
CA PRO A 342 30.62 -14.39 -13.27
C PRO A 342 29.28 -13.79 -12.83
#